data_AF-A0A1X1X8J9-F1
#
_entry.id   AF-A0A1X1X8J9-F1
#
_cell.length_a   1.000
_cell.length_b   1.000
_cell.length_c   1.000
_cell.angle_alpha   90.00
_cell.angle_beta   90.00
_cell.angle_gamma   90.00
#
_symmetry.space_group_name_H-M   'P 1'
#
loop_
_entity.id
_entity.type
_entity.pdbx_description
1 polymer ?
#
loop_
_entity_poly.entity_id
_entity_poly.type
_entity_poly.pdbx_seq_one_letter_code
_entity_poly.pdbx_strand_id
1 'polypeptide(L)'
;MARPVSAATAFAEIVASFSKQLGCEMPTHTSGQCQRLARWRIDLHGCEQVNMCSHHKAAWVRREQARALQSENGLPRCAHCGHAFPSFNDAVRITAI
;
A
#
# COMPACT_ATOMS: atom_id res chain seq x y z
N MET A 1 -28.64 21.04 0.04
CA MET A 1 -29.34 20.04 0.87
C MET A 1 -29.14 18.68 0.22
N ALA A 2 -28.42 17.75 0.86
CA ALA A 2 -28.19 16.42 0.30
C ALA A 2 -29.46 15.57 0.47
N ARG A 3 -29.94 14.95 -0.62
CA ARG A 3 -31.09 14.03 -0.58
C ARG A 3 -30.69 12.78 0.21
N PRO A 4 -31.53 12.28 1.14
CA PRO A 4 -31.21 11.05 1.85
C PRO A 4 -31.14 9.88 0.86
N VAL A 5 -30.02 9.14 0.90
CA VAL A 5 -29.83 7.92 0.13
C VAL A 5 -30.71 6.84 0.75
N SER A 6 -31.50 6.13 -0.06
CA SER A 6 -32.32 5.03 0.44
C SER A 6 -31.44 3.86 0.89
N ALA A 7 -31.88 3.08 1.87
CA ALA A 7 -31.15 1.89 2.32
C ALA A 7 -30.87 0.91 1.16
N ALA A 8 -31.80 0.78 0.21
CA ALA A 8 -31.63 -0.04 -0.99
C ALA A 8 -30.52 0.50 -1.91
N THR A 9 -30.43 1.81 -2.09
CA THR A 9 -29.36 2.45 -2.88
C THR A 9 -28.00 2.26 -2.21
N ALA A 10 -27.90 2.49 -0.90
CA ALA A 10 -26.65 2.28 -0.15
C ALA A 10 -26.20 0.81 -0.19
N PHE A 11 -27.12 -0.14 -0.05
CA PHE A 11 -26.82 -1.56 -0.16
C PHE A 11 -26.30 -1.93 -1.56
N ALA A 12 -26.94 -1.44 -2.62
CA ALA A 12 -26.50 -1.68 -3.99
C ALA A 12 -25.10 -1.10 -4.27
N GLU A 13 -24.79 0.09 -3.75
CA GLU A 13 -23.46 0.70 -3.85
C GLU A 13 -22.38 -0.13 -3.14
N ILE A 14 -22.68 -0.65 -1.94
CA ILE A 14 -21.77 -1.54 -1.20
C ILE A 14 -21.53 -2.82 -2.01
N VAL A 15 -22.58 -3.47 -2.52
CA VAL A 15 -22.46 -4.68 -3.32
C VAL A 15 -21.66 -4.43 -4.60
N ALA A 16 -21.91 -3.31 -5.29
CA ALA A 16 -21.16 -2.90 -6.47
C ALA A 16 -19.66 -2.72 -6.16
N SER A 17 -19.32 -2.27 -4.95
CA SER A 17 -17.92 -2.08 -4.53
C SER A 17 -17.16 -3.41 -4.40
N PHE A 18 -17.82 -4.54 -4.15
CA PHE A 18 -17.15 -5.85 -4.06
C PHE A 18 -16.56 -6.33 -5.38
N SER A 19 -17.10 -5.84 -6.52
CA SER A 19 -16.54 -6.14 -7.84
C SER A 19 -15.45 -5.16 -8.27
N LYS A 20 -15.21 -4.10 -7.47
CA LYS A 20 -14.22 -3.07 -7.80
C LYS A 20 -12.82 -3.61 -7.56
N GLN A 21 -12.05 -3.72 -8.63
CA GLN A 21 -10.65 -4.08 -8.53
C GLN A 21 -9.85 -2.91 -7.96
N LEU A 22 -8.96 -3.19 -7.02
CA LEU A 22 -8.08 -2.19 -6.42
C LEU A 22 -7.01 -1.76 -7.43
N GLY A 23 -6.82 -0.45 -7.56
CA GLY A 23 -5.76 0.14 -8.36
C GLY A 23 -4.43 0.21 -7.60
N CYS A 24 -3.33 0.25 -8.34
CA CYS A 24 -2.02 0.53 -7.76
C CYS A 24 -1.92 2.01 -7.36
N GLU A 25 -1.59 2.27 -6.10
CA GLU A 25 -1.57 3.62 -5.53
C GLU A 25 -0.23 4.36 -5.75
N MET A 26 0.76 3.67 -6.30
CA MET A 26 2.09 4.24 -6.54
C MET A 26 2.09 5.30 -7.63
N PRO A 27 2.79 6.43 -7.43
CA PRO A 27 2.95 7.47 -8.43
C PRO A 27 3.81 6.99 -9.61
N THR A 28 3.55 7.53 -10.79
CA THR A 28 4.39 7.39 -11.99
C THR A 28 5.40 8.54 -12.08
N HIS A 29 6.40 8.40 -12.94
CA HIS A 29 7.38 9.45 -13.22
C HIS A 29 6.76 10.75 -13.76
N THR A 30 5.58 10.67 -14.38
CA THR A 30 4.85 11.81 -14.93
C THR A 30 3.79 12.35 -13.97
N SER A 31 4.05 12.27 -12.66
CA SER A 31 3.17 12.73 -11.55
C SER A 31 1.73 12.17 -11.53
N GLY A 32 1.44 11.15 -12.33
CA GLY A 32 0.16 10.44 -12.33
C GLY A 32 0.14 9.26 -11.36
N GLN A 33 -0.99 8.59 -11.25
CA GLN A 33 -1.10 7.29 -10.55
C GLN A 33 -0.92 6.12 -11.52
N CYS A 34 -0.35 5.02 -11.03
CA CYS A 34 -0.22 3.80 -11.80
C CYS A 34 -1.60 3.21 -12.15
N GLN A 35 -1.89 3.05 -13.44
CA GLN A 35 -3.17 2.51 -13.92
C GLN A 35 -3.27 0.97 -13.85
N ARG A 36 -2.24 0.29 -13.33
CA ARG A 36 -2.25 -1.18 -13.21
C ARG A 36 -3.07 -1.59 -11.98
N LEU A 37 -3.71 -2.75 -12.07
CA LEU A 37 -4.38 -3.37 -10.93
C LEU A 37 -3.38 -3.74 -9.84
N ALA A 38 -3.78 -3.51 -8.60
CA ALA A 38 -3.07 -4.01 -7.44
C ALA A 38 -3.24 -5.52 -7.34
N ARG A 39 -2.15 -6.17 -6.90
CA ARG A 39 -2.11 -7.61 -6.57
C ARG A 39 -1.54 -7.85 -5.18
N TRP A 40 -1.09 -6.77 -4.53
CA TRP A 40 -0.40 -6.81 -3.25
C TRP A 40 -0.88 -5.66 -2.37
N ARG A 41 -1.17 -5.98 -1.11
CA ARG A 41 -1.31 -5.03 -0.01
C ARG A 41 -0.01 -5.02 0.78
N ILE A 42 0.59 -3.84 0.91
CA ILE A 42 1.75 -3.61 1.77
C ILE A 42 1.26 -2.92 3.03
N ASP A 43 1.59 -3.48 4.18
CA ASP A 43 1.29 -2.91 5.50
C ASP A 43 2.62 -2.73 6.24
N LEU A 44 3.04 -1.48 6.37
CA LEU A 44 4.22 -1.09 7.11
C LEU A 44 3.84 -0.95 8.58
N HIS A 45 3.88 -2.06 9.31
CA HIS A 45 3.64 -2.18 10.76
C HIS A 45 2.49 -1.30 11.32
N GLY A 46 1.47 -1.00 10.49
CA GLY A 46 0.35 -0.13 10.81
C GLY A 46 0.51 1.37 10.52
N CYS A 47 1.71 1.90 10.26
CA CYS A 47 1.90 3.33 9.95
C CYS A 47 1.49 3.72 8.54
N GLU A 48 1.64 2.80 7.58
CA GLU A 48 1.28 3.06 6.20
C GLU A 48 0.76 1.78 5.57
N GLN A 49 -0.27 1.92 4.75
CA GLN A 49 -0.80 0.81 3.99
C GLN A 49 -1.06 1.22 2.54
N VAL A 50 -0.51 0.47 1.60
CA VAL A 50 -0.53 0.83 0.18
C VAL A 50 -0.81 -0.38 -0.71
N ASN A 51 -1.63 -0.17 -1.73
CA ASN A 51 -1.95 -1.17 -2.75
C ASN A 51 -0.97 -1.06 -3.94
N MET A 52 -0.31 -2.16 -4.30
CA MET A 52 0.71 -2.18 -5.35
C MET A 52 0.47 -3.23 -6.42
N CYS A 53 0.78 -2.89 -7.68
CA CYS A 53 0.99 -3.90 -8.72
C CYS A 53 2.32 -4.63 -8.51
N SER A 54 2.48 -5.82 -9.11
CA SER A 54 3.69 -6.65 -8.94
C SER A 54 5.00 -5.92 -9.32
N HIS A 55 4.96 -5.07 -10.33
CA HIS A 55 6.14 -4.30 -10.75
C HIS A 55 6.58 -3.30 -9.68
N HIS A 56 5.65 -2.47 -9.19
CA HIS A 56 5.97 -1.50 -8.16
C HIS A 56 6.31 -2.17 -6.83
N LYS A 57 5.67 -3.29 -6.48
CA LYS A 57 6.04 -4.10 -5.31
C LYS A 57 7.50 -4.54 -5.39
N ALA A 58 7.94 -5.07 -6.54
CA ALA A 58 9.32 -5.51 -6.70
C ALA A 58 10.33 -4.36 -6.62
N ALA A 59 10.01 -3.21 -7.22
CA ALA A 59 10.85 -2.01 -7.13
C ALA A 59 10.92 -1.46 -5.69
N TRP A 60 9.79 -1.43 -5.01
CA TRP A 60 9.67 -0.98 -3.62
C TRP A 60 10.50 -1.85 -2.67
N VAL A 61 10.35 -3.18 -2.73
CA VAL A 61 11.14 -4.10 -1.87
C VAL A 61 12.64 -3.89 -2.05
N ARG A 62 13.12 -3.82 -3.30
CA ARG A 62 14.56 -3.60 -3.56
C ARG A 62 15.04 -2.28 -2.96
N ARG A 63 14.25 -1.22 -3.07
CA ARG A 63 14.59 0.10 -2.53
C ARG A 63 14.63 0.09 -1.01
N GLU A 64 13.64 -0.50 -0.34
CA GLU A 64 13.61 -0.52 1.13
C GLU A 64 14.70 -1.42 1.72
N GLN A 65 15.02 -2.54 1.07
CA GLN A 65 16.18 -3.36 1.45
C GLN A 65 17.50 -2.59 1.29
N ALA A 66 17.67 -1.86 0.19
CA ALA A 66 18.84 -1.00 0.00
C ALA A 66 18.93 0.12 1.05
N ARG A 67 17.79 0.72 1.45
CA ARG A 67 17.73 1.72 2.52
C ARG A 67 18.12 1.15 3.88
N ALA A 68 17.69 -0.06 4.21
CA ALA A 68 18.08 -0.73 5.45
C ALA A 68 19.60 -0.88 5.54
N LEU A 69 20.24 -1.32 4.46
CA LEU A 69 21.71 -1.45 4.36
C LEU A 69 22.46 -0.12 4.53
N GLN A 70 21.84 1.01 4.19
CA GLN A 70 22.43 2.35 4.32
C GLN A 70 22.19 3.02 5.68
N SER A 71 21.35 2.42 6.53
CA SER A 71 21.09 2.98 7.87
C SER A 71 22.29 2.77 8.80
N GLU A 72 22.45 3.66 9.79
CA GLU A 72 23.62 3.67 10.72
C GLU A 72 23.91 2.31 11.39
N ASN A 73 22.87 1.48 11.59
CA ASN A 73 23.00 0.16 12.21
C ASN A 73 22.64 -1.00 11.27
N GLY A 74 22.44 -0.72 9.97
CA GLY A 74 21.94 -1.71 9.00
C GLY A 74 20.49 -2.16 9.24
N LEU A 75 19.77 -1.51 10.16
CA LEU A 75 18.41 -1.86 10.54
C LEU A 75 17.38 -0.99 9.81
N PRO A 76 16.33 -1.59 9.23
CA PRO A 76 15.23 -0.83 8.65
C PRO A 76 14.55 0.04 9.71
N ARG A 77 14.23 1.28 9.34
CA ARG A 77 13.49 2.22 10.17
C ARG A 77 12.25 2.72 9.45
N CYS A 78 11.15 2.87 10.18
CA CYS A 78 9.97 3.52 9.63
C CYS A 78 10.21 5.02 9.42
N ALA A 79 9.90 5.54 8.23
CA ALA A 79 9.97 6.97 7.93
C ALA A 79 8.91 7.83 8.65
N HIS A 80 7.81 7.23 9.10
CA HIS A 80 6.71 7.92 9.78
C HIS A 80 6.91 8.01 11.29
N CYS A 81 7.22 6.89 11.96
CA CYS A 81 7.33 6.83 13.42
C CYS A 81 8.77 6.68 13.95
N GLY A 82 9.75 6.48 13.06
CA GLY A 82 11.17 6.33 13.44
C GLY A 82 11.55 4.99 14.08
N HIS A 83 10.59 4.10 14.33
CA HIS A 83 10.85 2.80 14.95
C HIS A 83 11.81 1.96 14.09
N ALA A 84 12.81 1.36 14.74
CA ALA A 84 13.77 0.47 14.11
C ALA A 84 13.34 -0.99 14.28
N PHE A 85 13.47 -1.78 13.22
CA PHE A 85 13.06 -3.19 13.22
C PHE A 85 14.28 -4.11 13.09
N PRO A 86 14.24 -5.32 13.68
CA PRO A 86 15.33 -6.29 13.55
C PRO A 86 15.58 -6.71 12.10
N SER A 87 14.53 -6.78 11.28
CA SER A 87 14.63 -7.11 9.86
C SER A 87 13.53 -6.41 9.06
N PHE A 88 13.69 -6.45 7.74
CA PHE A 88 12.66 -5.95 6.82
C PHE A 88 11.34 -6.70 6.99
N ASN A 89 11.38 -8.02 7.19
CA ASN A 89 10.19 -8.84 7.35
C ASN A 89 9.45 -8.57 8.67
N ASP A 90 10.14 -8.06 9.69
CA ASP A 90 9.50 -7.61 10.94
C ASP A 90 8.82 -6.23 10.78
N ALA A 91 9.29 -5.43 9.83
CA ALA A 91 8.78 -4.07 9.56
C ALA A 91 7.58 -4.05 8.61
N VAL A 92 7.40 -5.09 7.79
CA VAL A 92 6.38 -5.12 6.73
C VAL A 92 5.64 -6.45 6.66
N ARG A 93 4.33 -6.36 6.45
CA ARG A 93 3.50 -7.46 5.99
C ARG A 93 3.11 -7.23 4.53
N ILE A 94 3.35 -8.24 3.68
CA ILE A 94 2.99 -8.22 2.26
C ILE A 94 1.97 -9.32 2.01
N THR A 95 0.77 -8.94 1.58
CA THR A 95 -0.34 -9.88 1.36
C THR A 95 -0.79 -9.82 -0.08
N ALA A 96 -1.05 -10.97 -0.72
CA ALA A 96 -1.68 -11.00 -2.04
C ALA A 96 -3.17 -10.63 -1.91
N ILE A 97 -3.70 -9.86 -2.87
CA ILE A 97 -5.09 -9.39 -2.92
C ILE A 97 -5.71 -9.56 -4.31
#